data_AF-A0A3B8WYZ2-F1
#
_entry.id   AF-A0A3B8WYZ2-F1
#
_cell.length_a   1.000
_cell.length_b   1.000
_cell.length_c   1.000
_cell.angle_alpha   90.00
_cell.angle_beta   90.00
_cell.angle_gamma   90.00
#
_symmetry.space_group_name_H-M   'P 1'
#
loop_
_entity.id
_entity.type
_entity.pdbx_description
1 polymer ?
#
loop_
_entity_poly.entity_id
_entity_poly.type
_entity_poly.pdbx_seq_one_letter_code
_entity_poly.pdbx_strand_id
1 'polypeptide(L)'
;MTRIQTDKINRVYRSISKSVLRPLAAMLLFPGTLIAGEIQDIEYSQLPDGGVQIKISQSTAAVEPKGFTIEQPARLILDFADT
;
A
#
# COMPACT_ATOMS: atom_id res chain seq x y z
N MET A 1 -1.15 52.76 -24.85
CA MET A 1 -0.58 52.25 -23.57
C MET A 1 -0.94 50.77 -23.43
N THR A 2 -0.32 49.85 -24.20
CA THR A 2 -0.81 48.45 -24.24
C THR A 2 0.27 47.43 -24.67
N ARG A 3 1.52 47.57 -24.23
CA ARG A 3 2.59 46.61 -24.60
C ARG A 3 3.45 46.09 -23.45
N ILE A 4 3.39 46.72 -22.26
CA ILE A 4 4.29 46.41 -21.14
C ILE A 4 3.73 45.30 -20.21
N GLN A 5 2.43 45.01 -20.28
CA GLN A 5 1.77 44.03 -19.40
C GLN A 5 1.95 42.56 -19.87
N THR A 6 2.06 42.32 -21.18
CA THR A 6 2.12 40.97 -21.76
C THR A 6 3.46 40.26 -21.53
N ASP A 7 4.56 41.02 -21.44
CA ASP A 7 5.91 40.46 -21.27
C ASP A 7 6.19 39.94 -19.85
N LYS A 8 5.49 40.50 -18.85
CA LYS A 8 5.65 40.07 -17.45
C LYS A 8 5.00 38.71 -17.19
N ILE A 9 3.84 38.46 -17.81
CA ILE A 9 3.08 37.21 -17.64
C ILE A 9 3.84 36.02 -18.25
N ASN A 10 4.42 36.18 -19.44
CA ASN A 10 5.22 35.15 -20.09
C ASN A 10 6.56 34.84 -19.37
N ARG A 11 7.12 35.81 -18.62
CA ARG A 11 8.36 35.61 -17.85
C ARG A 11 8.13 34.74 -16.61
N VAL A 12 6.99 34.91 -15.94
CA VAL A 12 6.59 34.11 -14.78
C VAL A 12 6.28 32.66 -15.20
N TYR A 13 5.52 32.48 -16.30
CA TYR A 13 5.20 31.16 -16.85
C TYR A 13 6.46 30.35 -17.23
N ARG A 14 7.46 31.02 -17.82
CA ARG A 14 8.73 30.38 -18.24
C ARG A 14 9.66 30.04 -17.06
N SER A 15 9.54 30.74 -15.92
CA SER A 15 10.36 30.53 -14.72
C SER A 15 9.79 29.46 -13.77
N ILE A 16 8.46 29.31 -13.72
CA ILE A 16 7.80 28.28 -12.90
C ILE A 16 7.83 26.91 -13.62
N SER A 17 7.80 26.92 -14.95
CA SER A 17 7.73 25.72 -15.81
C SER A 17 8.89 24.72 -15.65
N LYS A 18 10.13 25.17 -15.40
CA LYS A 18 11.31 24.27 -15.37
C LYS A 18 11.75 23.85 -13.97
N SER A 19 11.45 24.65 -12.96
CA SER A 19 11.91 24.43 -11.59
C SER A 19 11.03 23.43 -10.83
N VAL A 20 9.76 23.30 -11.20
CA VAL A 20 8.81 22.34 -10.59
C VAL A 20 8.81 20.98 -11.32
N LEU A 21 9.08 20.97 -12.63
CA LEU A 21 9.03 19.75 -13.43
C LEU A 21 10.15 18.75 -13.10
N ARG A 22 11.34 19.24 -12.73
CA ARG A 22 12.51 18.42 -12.39
C ARG A 22 12.34 17.59 -11.11
N PRO A 23 11.91 18.15 -9.96
CA PRO A 23 11.70 17.33 -8.76
C PRO A 23 10.55 16.32 -8.93
N LEU A 24 9.50 16.68 -9.66
CA LEU A 24 8.38 15.76 -9.94
C LEU A 24 8.83 14.58 -10.83
N ALA A 25 9.66 14.83 -11.84
CA ALA A 25 10.25 13.78 -12.66
C ALA A 25 11.25 12.91 -11.87
N ALA A 26 12.03 13.50 -10.96
CA ALA A 26 12.92 12.76 -10.09
C ALA A 26 12.17 11.84 -9.12
N MET A 27 11.00 12.26 -8.61
CA MET A 27 10.15 11.45 -7.74
C MET A 27 9.58 10.21 -8.43
N LEU A 28 9.37 10.26 -9.76
CA LEU A 28 8.93 9.10 -10.56
C LEU A 28 10.04 8.05 -10.76
N LEU A 29 11.32 8.40 -10.53
CA LEU A 29 12.45 7.48 -10.70
C LEU A 29 12.73 6.62 -9.46
N PHE A 30 12.05 6.90 -8.34
CA PHE A 30 12.16 6.11 -7.11
C PHE A 30 10.87 5.30 -6.92
N PRO A 31 10.80 4.06 -7.45
CA PRO A 31 9.69 3.18 -7.10
C PRO A 31 9.69 3.02 -5.58
N GLY A 32 8.53 3.24 -4.95
CA GLY A 32 8.37 2.97 -3.53
C GLY A 32 8.69 1.51 -3.24
N THR A 33 9.45 1.24 -2.17
CA THR A 33 9.69 -0.12 -1.70
C THR A 33 8.38 -0.69 -1.18
N LEU A 34 7.84 -1.72 -1.84
CA LEU A 34 6.77 -2.52 -1.28
C LEU A 34 7.40 -3.48 -0.26
N ILE A 35 7.02 -3.35 1.01
CA ILE A 35 7.43 -4.27 2.07
C ILE A 35 6.48 -5.47 2.01
N ALA A 36 7.01 -6.69 1.85
CA ALA A 36 6.22 -7.91 1.95
C ALA A 36 5.66 -8.04 3.37
N GLY A 37 4.40 -8.44 3.49
CA GLY A 37 3.83 -8.77 4.78
C GLY A 37 4.52 -10.00 5.35
N GLU A 38 4.64 -10.12 6.66
CA GLU A 38 5.16 -11.34 7.28
C GLU A 38 4.24 -11.73 8.43
N ILE A 39 4.03 -13.03 8.62
CA ILE A 39 3.35 -13.56 9.81
C ILE A 39 4.33 -13.47 10.98
N GLN A 40 3.99 -12.64 11.97
CA GLN A 40 4.80 -12.44 13.17
C GLN A 40 4.45 -13.45 14.27
N ASP A 41 3.16 -13.75 14.44
CA ASP A 41 2.69 -14.63 15.50
C ASP A 41 1.35 -15.28 15.15
N ILE A 42 1.10 -16.46 15.73
CA ILE A 42 -0.16 -17.19 15.63
C ILE A 42 -0.54 -17.68 17.02
N GLU A 43 -1.60 -17.10 17.58
CA GLU A 43 -2.16 -17.47 18.86
C GLU A 43 -3.46 -18.27 18.68
N TYR A 44 -3.70 -19.21 19.59
CA TYR A 44 -4.92 -20.02 19.65
C TYR A 44 -5.62 -19.83 21.00
N SER A 45 -6.94 -19.69 20.97
CA SER A 45 -7.77 -19.75 22.17
C SER A 45 -9.09 -20.48 21.89
N GLN A 46 -9.59 -21.17 22.92
CA GLN A 46 -10.92 -21.77 22.89
C GLN A 46 -11.91 -20.80 23.52
N LEU A 47 -13.02 -20.58 22.83
CA LEU A 47 -14.11 -19.74 23.30
C LEU A 47 -15.02 -20.54 24.25
N PRO A 48 -15.71 -19.88 25.19
CA PRO A 48 -16.57 -20.55 26.18
C PRO A 48 -17.71 -21.38 25.57
N ASP A 49 -18.13 -21.06 24.35
CA ASP A 49 -19.17 -21.75 23.59
C ASP A 49 -18.65 -22.98 22.81
N GLY A 50 -17.36 -23.30 22.95
CA GLY A 50 -16.70 -24.38 22.23
C GLY A 50 -16.13 -23.97 20.87
N GLY A 51 -16.28 -22.70 20.49
CA GLY A 51 -15.62 -22.13 19.31
C GLY A 51 -14.10 -22.09 19.45
N VAL A 52 -13.42 -21.93 18.32
CA VAL A 52 -11.97 -21.74 18.25
C VAL A 52 -11.70 -20.35 17.66
N GLN A 53 -10.85 -19.59 18.34
CA GLN A 53 -10.30 -18.35 17.82
C GLN A 53 -8.82 -18.55 17.49
N ILE A 54 -8.45 -18.14 16.28
CA ILE A 54 -7.06 -18.08 15.82
C ILE A 54 -6.76 -16.60 15.56
N LYS A 55 -5.77 -16.05 16.25
CA LYS A 55 -5.32 -14.67 16.07
C LYS A 55 -3.97 -14.69 15.36
N ILE A 56 -3.92 -14.06 14.19
CA ILE A 56 -2.74 -14.01 13.33
C ILE A 56 -2.24 -12.57 13.31
N SER A 57 -1.01 -12.36 13.77
CA SER A 57 -0.36 -11.04 13.78
C SER A 57 0.50 -10.87 12.54
N GLN A 58 0.31 -9.78 11.79
CA GLN A 58 1.09 -9.48 10.57
C GLN A 58 1.96 -8.24 10.77
N SER A 59 3.09 -8.16 10.05
CA SER A 59 4.01 -7.00 10.08
C SER A 59 3.44 -5.76 9.38
N THR A 60 2.50 -5.97 8.46
CA THR A 60 1.80 -4.93 7.70
C THR A 60 0.31 -4.94 8.01
N ALA A 61 -0.43 -3.98 7.45
CA ALA A 61 -1.89 -4.00 7.53
C ALA A 61 -2.44 -5.30 6.95
N ALA A 62 -3.30 -5.97 7.73
CA ALA A 62 -3.86 -7.25 7.34
C ALA A 62 -4.79 -7.09 6.12
N VAL A 63 -4.50 -7.84 5.07
CA VAL A 63 -5.39 -8.02 3.92
C VAL A 63 -6.26 -9.25 4.19
N GLU A 64 -7.51 -9.23 3.74
CA GLU A 64 -8.41 -10.37 3.88
C GLU A 64 -7.85 -11.60 3.13
N PRO A 65 -7.62 -12.73 3.82
CA PRO A 65 -7.06 -13.93 3.20
C PRO A 65 -8.11 -14.65 2.36
N LYS A 66 -7.64 -15.40 1.36
CA LYS A 66 -8.49 -16.37 0.66
C LYS A 66 -8.66 -17.60 1.55
N GLY A 67 -9.90 -17.94 1.88
CA GLY A 67 -10.23 -19.11 2.69
C GLY A 67 -10.82 -20.25 1.87
N PHE A 68 -10.40 -21.49 2.15
CA PHE A 68 -11.07 -22.68 1.63
C PHE A 68 -10.88 -23.89 2.55
N THR A 69 -11.77 -24.87 2.43
CA THR A 69 -11.72 -26.12 3.20
C THR A 69 -11.35 -27.31 2.32
N ILE A 70 -10.71 -28.30 2.93
CA ILE A 70 -10.49 -29.63 2.33
C ILE A 70 -11.13 -30.63 3.26
N GLU A 71 -11.96 -31.54 2.75
CA GLU A 71 -12.71 -32.48 3.60
C GLU A 71 -11.92 -33.76 3.94
N GLN A 72 -10.92 -34.13 3.14
CA GLN A 72 -10.20 -35.40 3.27
C GLN A 72 -8.67 -35.22 3.21
N PRO A 73 -7.96 -35.21 4.36
CA PRO A 73 -8.50 -34.97 5.71
C PRO A 73 -9.05 -33.54 5.86
N ALA A 74 -9.95 -33.36 6.83
CA ALA A 74 -10.58 -32.08 7.19
C ALA A 74 -9.52 -31.01 7.52
N ARG A 75 -9.48 -29.92 6.74
CA ARG A 75 -8.52 -28.81 6.87
C ARG A 75 -9.19 -27.48 6.52
N LEU A 76 -8.81 -26.43 7.23
CA LEU A 76 -9.06 -25.03 6.88
C LEU A 76 -7.75 -24.43 6.37
N ILE A 77 -7.78 -23.81 5.19
CA ILE A 77 -6.62 -23.14 4.60
C ILE A 77 -6.94 -21.66 4.47
N LEU A 78 -6.00 -20.83 4.93
CA LEU A 78 -6.00 -19.38 4.77
C LEU A 78 -4.76 -19.00 3.96
N ASP A 79 -4.97 -18.41 2.79
CA ASP A 79 -3.93 -17.96 1.88
C ASP A 79 -3.83 -16.43 1.93
N PHE A 80 -2.68 -15.93 2.36
CA PHE A 80 -2.40 -14.51 2.54
C PHE A 80 -1.64 -14.01 1.30
N ALA A 81 -2.21 -13.00 0.63
CA ALA A 81 -1.55 -12.39 -0.51
C ALA A 81 -0.32 -11.58 -0.04
N ASP A 82 0.74 -11.61 -0.85
CA ASP A 82 1.92 -10.76 -0.66
C ASP A 82 2.61 -10.90 0.71
N THR A 83 2.43 -12.05 1.38
CA THR A 83 3.21 -12.50 2.54
C THR A 83 4.38 -13.40 2.17
#